data_AF-A0AAN6RBU1-F1
#
_entry.id   AF-A0AAN6RBU1-F1
#
_cell.length_a   1.000
_cell.length_b   1.000
_cell.length_c   1.000
_cell.angle_alpha   90.00
_cell.angle_beta   90.00
_cell.angle_gamma   90.00
#
_symmetry.space_group_name_H-M   'P 1'
#
loop_
_entity.id
_entity.type
_entity.pdbx_description
1 polymer ?
#
loop_
_entity_poly.entity_id
_entity_poly.type
_entity_poly.pdbx_seq_one_letter_code
_entity_poly.pdbx_strand_id
1 'polypeptide(L)'
;MADSTFTTGSVLVAIIIVYLAIDKQQRTRIISSIKIRGRRVSSAATPPRSLSPKKEPSANLLYNDSLPPCRRDALSAVKNDYLGSENKMMPKVSEEDIRNSILPMTESYEACTTTKYTATGFSTEDIKTLGDFSDYATLSGVPLPEAYSEFSVDKAVSRPYRPLRWNYHQTMSLTKLEPDWWLELDKNYKSRIEQRQDLYAKHGKAVLDFLPGSELACKELMEMVIQFLCARYAHYFSLSEDKRFFHNEILGTKDDLLSKPPLVVLMDNVPEDFAIMLRDDKTGYYFLRAGIICSALGWNLGIKMGLQLHEIHSPIPDYKEKMQFSMDRFFSKMPTDKPIQRGSWGLEVGQPLYMPAGDPHELQRLSQNPSLKLTDCYMRVDWQTLRRLPLSAAIVFNFKALFTPVTEFRDEPGVPALLAKILKDGKRSLMEYKNTWHVEHVVLPKLEEWAEEQVREGVIERDWQVSTLDDSPWFKGWEGKWRRQQGF
;
A
#
# COMPACT_ATOMS: atom_id res chain seq x y z
N MET A 1 45.91 0.24 -53.66
CA MET A 1 44.66 0.88 -53.23
C MET A 1 44.22 0.22 -51.92
N ALA A 2 44.63 0.77 -50.79
CA ALA A 2 44.11 0.46 -49.45
C ALA A 2 44.71 1.48 -48.46
N ASP A 3 44.12 2.68 -48.38
CA ASP A 3 44.45 3.64 -47.31
C ASP A 3 43.39 4.77 -47.16
N SER A 4 42.11 4.45 -47.32
CA SER A 4 41.02 5.45 -47.18
C SER A 4 40.02 5.15 -46.06
N THR A 5 40.14 4.00 -45.40
CA THR A 5 39.25 3.60 -44.30
C THR A 5 39.75 4.04 -42.93
N PHE A 6 41.06 4.21 -42.76
CA PHE A 6 41.62 4.65 -41.46
C PHE A 6 41.47 6.17 -41.25
N THR A 7 41.65 6.96 -42.31
CA THR A 7 41.53 8.43 -42.29
C THR A 7 40.10 8.91 -42.10
N THR A 8 39.10 8.20 -42.65
CA THR A 8 37.68 8.53 -42.47
C THR A 8 37.18 8.21 -41.05
N GLY A 9 37.66 7.12 -40.44
CA GLY A 9 37.34 6.77 -39.06
C GLY A 9 37.86 7.78 -38.04
N SER A 10 39.09 8.28 -38.21
CA SER A 10 39.68 9.25 -37.28
C SER A 10 38.99 10.63 -37.33
N VAL A 11 38.52 11.06 -38.50
CA VAL A 11 37.78 12.33 -38.64
C VAL A 11 36.40 12.26 -37.99
N LEU A 12 35.71 11.11 -38.09
CA LEU A 12 34.40 10.93 -37.46
C LEU A 12 34.49 10.96 -35.93
N VAL A 13 35.52 10.34 -35.36
CA VAL A 13 35.79 10.35 -33.91
C VAL A 13 36.14 11.75 -33.42
N ALA A 14 36.93 12.51 -34.17
CA ALA A 14 37.27 13.89 -33.83
C ALA A 14 36.03 14.82 -33.84
N ILE A 15 35.13 14.67 -34.82
CA ILE A 15 33.88 15.44 -34.90
C ILE A 15 32.96 15.11 -33.72
N ILE A 16 32.85 13.83 -33.33
CA ILE A 16 32.05 13.41 -32.17
C ILE A 16 32.63 13.98 -30.87
N ILE A 17 33.96 13.99 -30.72
CA ILE A 17 34.62 14.56 -29.53
C ILE A 17 34.40 16.07 -29.45
N VAL A 18 34.48 16.79 -30.57
CA VAL A 18 34.22 18.24 -30.62
C VAL A 18 32.73 18.54 -30.36
N TYR A 19 31.82 17.73 -30.92
CA TYR A 19 30.38 17.85 -30.67
C TYR A 19 30.01 17.63 -29.19
N LEU A 20 30.62 16.63 -28.54
CA LEU A 20 30.44 16.35 -27.11
C LEU A 20 31.13 17.38 -26.19
N ALA A 21 32.11 18.13 -26.69
CA ALA A 21 32.76 19.20 -25.95
C ALA A 21 31.96 20.52 -25.94
N ILE A 22 31.16 20.76 -26.98
CA ILE A 22 30.39 22.00 -27.17
C ILE A 22 28.97 21.89 -26.56
N ASP A 23 28.35 20.71 -26.60
CA ASP A 23 26.98 20.53 -26.07
C ASP A 23 26.97 20.03 -24.62
N LYS A 24 26.83 20.99 -23.69
CA LYS A 24 26.78 20.76 -22.25
C LYS A 24 25.54 19.97 -21.80
N GLN A 25 24.48 19.90 -22.61
CA GLN A 25 23.22 19.23 -22.26
C GLN A 25 23.22 17.74 -22.61
N GLN A 26 23.88 17.32 -23.68
CA GLN A 26 24.04 15.88 -24.00
C GLN A 26 25.08 15.17 -23.12
N ARG A 27 26.12 15.89 -22.67
CA ARG A 27 27.15 15.34 -21.78
C ARG A 27 26.58 14.81 -20.46
N THR A 28 25.57 15.48 -19.92
CA THR A 28 24.87 15.06 -18.70
C THR A 28 24.02 13.81 -18.92
N ARG A 29 23.46 13.62 -20.12
CA ARG A 29 22.63 12.45 -20.47
C ARG A 29 23.46 11.18 -20.66
N ILE A 30 24.65 11.27 -21.26
CA ILE A 30 25.53 10.10 -21.48
C ILE A 30 26.26 9.69 -20.19
N ILE A 31 26.67 10.65 -19.35
CA ILE A 31 27.31 10.33 -18.07
C ILE A 31 26.30 9.70 -17.09
N SER A 32 25.00 10.00 -17.20
CA SER A 32 23.97 9.31 -16.41
C SER A 32 23.66 7.87 -16.87
N SER A 33 24.02 7.49 -18.10
CA SER A 33 23.68 6.16 -18.66
C SER A 33 24.82 5.12 -18.58
N ILE A 34 26.00 5.50 -18.09
CA ILE A 34 27.14 4.58 -17.91
C ILE A 34 27.33 4.30 -16.40
N LYS A 35 26.55 3.38 -15.86
CA LYS A 35 26.86 2.74 -14.55
C LYS A 35 27.63 1.44 -14.82
N ILE A 36 28.96 1.52 -14.84
CA ILE A 36 29.84 0.35 -14.71
C ILE A 36 29.67 -0.15 -13.27
N ARG A 37 28.81 -1.16 -13.09
CA ARG A 37 28.57 -1.80 -11.79
C ARG A 37 29.73 -2.75 -11.53
N GLY A 38 30.78 -2.24 -10.89
CA GLY A 38 31.86 -3.07 -10.35
C GLY A 38 31.28 -4.13 -9.40
N ARG A 39 31.63 -5.38 -9.65
CA ARG A 39 31.30 -6.56 -8.82
C ARG A 39 31.79 -6.29 -7.39
N ARG A 40 30.89 -5.95 -6.46
CA ARG A 40 31.18 -6.07 -5.02
C ARG A 40 30.93 -7.51 -4.63
N VAL A 41 32.01 -8.23 -4.34
CA VAL A 41 31.97 -9.50 -3.64
C VAL A 41 31.23 -9.29 -2.32
N SER A 42 30.13 -10.01 -2.14
CA SER A 42 29.34 -10.00 -0.91
C SER A 42 30.13 -10.75 0.17
N SER A 43 30.82 -10.02 1.04
CA SER A 43 31.28 -10.57 2.32
C SER A 43 30.14 -10.43 3.33
N ALA A 44 29.15 -11.31 3.25
CA ALA A 44 28.14 -11.45 4.29
C ALA A 44 28.76 -12.17 5.50
N ALA A 45 29.46 -11.40 6.33
CA ALA A 45 29.86 -11.80 7.66
C ALA A 45 29.65 -10.60 8.61
N THR A 46 28.39 -10.21 8.80
CA THR A 46 28.02 -9.35 9.92
C THR A 46 27.82 -10.27 11.14
N PRO A 47 28.62 -10.15 12.22
CA PRO A 47 28.38 -10.91 13.43
C PRO A 47 26.98 -10.60 13.98
N PRO A 48 26.31 -11.53 14.68
CA PRO A 48 25.04 -11.23 15.32
C PRO A 48 25.24 -10.02 16.23
N ARG A 49 24.40 -8.97 16.05
CA ARG A 49 24.38 -7.84 16.97
C ARG A 49 24.20 -8.41 18.37
N SER A 50 25.19 -8.16 19.24
CA SER A 50 25.12 -8.47 20.66
C SER A 50 23.78 -7.96 21.18
N LEU A 51 23.03 -8.85 21.83
CA LEU A 51 21.77 -8.56 22.51
C LEU A 51 21.86 -7.17 23.15
N SER A 52 21.12 -6.22 22.61
CA SER A 52 20.94 -4.93 23.29
C SER A 52 20.42 -5.26 24.69
N PRO A 53 20.94 -4.59 25.75
CA PRO A 53 20.49 -4.87 27.11
C PRO A 53 18.96 -4.82 27.12
N LYS A 54 18.33 -5.84 27.72
CA LYS A 54 16.87 -5.90 27.90
C LYS A 54 16.45 -4.56 28.49
N LYS A 55 15.82 -3.72 27.67
CA LYS A 55 15.11 -2.56 28.18
C LYS A 55 14.00 -3.14 29.02
N GLU A 56 14.00 -2.85 30.32
CA GLU A 56 12.84 -3.14 31.15
C GLU A 56 11.59 -2.56 30.47
N PRO A 57 10.42 -3.23 30.56
CA PRO A 57 9.20 -2.67 30.00
C PRO A 57 8.95 -1.36 30.73
N SER A 58 9.27 -0.25 30.08
CA SER A 58 8.98 1.07 30.62
C SER A 58 7.47 1.15 30.80
N ALA A 59 7.06 1.51 32.02
CA ALA A 59 5.69 1.84 32.39
C ALA A 59 4.95 2.55 31.25
N ASN A 60 3.72 2.11 30.95
CA ASN A 60 2.75 2.68 30.00
C ASN A 60 3.21 3.98 29.33
N LEU A 61 4.04 3.86 28.30
CA LEU A 61 4.49 5.02 27.50
C LEU A 61 3.24 5.64 26.87
N LEU A 62 2.93 6.88 27.22
CA LEU A 62 1.96 7.66 26.47
C LEU A 62 2.66 8.30 25.27
N TYR A 63 1.92 8.47 24.17
CA TYR A 63 2.36 9.14 22.96
C TYR A 63 1.66 10.50 22.77
N ASN A 64 0.97 10.98 23.80
CA ASN A 64 0.24 12.25 23.80
C ASN A 64 1.14 13.46 23.51
N ASP A 65 2.41 13.40 23.93
CA ASP A 65 3.41 14.44 23.63
C ASP A 65 4.00 14.35 22.23
N SER A 66 3.83 13.21 21.53
CA SER A 66 4.35 13.00 20.18
C SER A 66 3.31 13.38 19.13
N LEU A 67 3.68 14.32 18.27
CA LEU A 67 2.91 14.72 17.09
C LEU A 67 3.66 14.30 15.80
N PRO A 68 2.95 14.02 14.70
CA PRO A 68 3.56 13.93 13.39
C PRO A 68 4.09 15.31 12.95
N PRO A 69 4.97 15.39 11.93
CA PRO A 69 5.40 16.66 11.39
C PRO A 69 4.21 17.54 10.97
N CYS A 70 4.23 18.80 11.41
CA CYS A 70 3.20 19.78 11.07
C CYS A 70 3.16 20.02 9.55
N ARG A 71 1.94 20.16 9.01
CA ARG A 71 1.67 20.44 7.60
C ARG A 71 0.89 21.74 7.38
N ARG A 72 0.64 22.51 8.44
CA ARG A 72 -0.08 23.80 8.38
C ARG A 72 0.54 24.78 7.38
N ASP A 73 1.86 24.79 7.23
CA ASP A 73 2.56 25.68 6.29
C ASP A 73 2.14 25.45 4.83
N ALA A 74 1.63 24.26 4.48
CA ALA A 74 1.10 23.97 3.15
C ALA A 74 -0.13 24.83 2.78
N LEU A 75 -0.83 25.41 3.77
CA LEU A 75 -1.93 26.35 3.53
C LEU A 75 -1.49 27.56 2.69
N SER A 76 -0.25 28.01 2.84
CA SER A 76 0.28 29.13 2.06
C SER A 76 0.35 28.83 0.56
N ALA A 77 0.67 27.58 0.20
CA ALA A 77 0.70 27.13 -1.18
C ALA A 77 -0.72 26.96 -1.75
N VAL A 78 -1.64 26.36 -0.98
CA VAL A 78 -3.02 26.14 -1.43
C VAL A 78 -3.82 27.45 -1.55
N LYS A 79 -3.62 28.41 -0.66
CA LYS A 79 -4.38 29.69 -0.68
C LYS A 79 -4.07 30.55 -1.90
N ASN A 80 -2.87 30.46 -2.47
CA ASN A 80 -2.51 31.22 -3.68
C ASN A 80 -3.35 30.81 -4.90
N ASP A 81 -3.92 29.61 -4.91
CA ASP A 81 -4.74 29.11 -6.02
C ASP A 81 -6.24 29.43 -5.88
N TYR A 82 -6.74 29.71 -4.65
CA TYR A 82 -8.18 29.87 -4.37
C TYR A 82 -8.61 31.28 -3.94
N LEU A 83 -7.70 32.09 -3.38
CA LEU A 83 -8.04 33.40 -2.83
C LEU A 83 -7.00 34.43 -3.28
N GLY A 84 -7.34 35.18 -4.32
CA GLY A 84 -6.57 36.35 -4.76
C GLY A 84 -6.26 37.26 -3.57
N SER A 85 -4.97 37.36 -3.24
CA SER A 85 -4.32 38.38 -2.41
C SER A 85 -5.00 38.76 -1.09
N GLU A 86 -4.59 38.14 0.01
CA GLU A 86 -4.03 38.85 1.17
C GLU A 86 -3.02 37.93 1.86
N ASN A 87 -1.74 38.29 1.80
CA ASN A 87 -0.64 37.56 2.43
C ASN A 87 -0.64 37.82 3.94
N LYS A 88 -1.77 37.57 4.62
CA LYS A 88 -1.82 37.57 6.09
C LYS A 88 -0.99 36.39 6.56
N MET A 89 0.21 36.70 7.06
CA MET A 89 1.11 35.73 7.67
C MET A 89 0.29 34.94 8.70
N MET A 90 0.07 33.65 8.44
CA MET A 90 -0.72 32.83 9.34
C MET A 90 0.00 32.77 10.69
N PRO A 91 -0.72 32.91 11.82
CA PRO A 91 -0.10 32.78 13.13
C PRO A 91 0.65 31.46 13.20
N LYS A 92 1.92 31.52 13.62
CA LYS A 92 2.71 30.32 13.83
C LYS A 92 2.11 29.57 15.03
N VAL A 93 1.65 28.35 14.79
CA VAL A 93 1.09 27.49 15.83
C VAL A 93 2.21 26.60 16.37
N SER A 94 2.44 26.61 17.67
CA SER A 94 3.43 25.73 18.30
C SER A 94 2.85 24.32 18.54
N GLU A 95 3.73 23.32 18.72
CA GLU A 95 3.27 21.97 19.12
C GLU A 95 2.53 21.98 20.46
N GLU A 96 2.89 22.90 21.36
CA GLU A 96 2.22 23.08 22.64
C GLU A 96 0.79 23.57 22.47
N ASP A 97 0.55 24.54 21.57
CA ASP A 97 -0.80 25.01 21.22
C ASP A 97 -1.66 23.87 20.66
N ILE A 98 -1.07 23.05 19.77
CA ILE A 98 -1.74 21.88 19.19
C ILE A 98 -2.12 20.88 20.28
N ARG A 99 -1.19 20.54 21.19
CA ARG A 99 -1.47 19.58 22.28
C ARG A 99 -2.52 20.09 23.24
N ASN A 100 -2.47 21.37 23.60
CA ASN A 100 -3.40 21.98 24.56
C ASN A 100 -4.83 22.10 24.02
N SER A 101 -4.99 22.15 22.70
CA SER A 101 -6.30 22.29 22.03
C SER A 101 -6.50 21.28 20.91
N ILE A 102 -6.07 20.04 21.11
CA ILE A 102 -6.24 18.98 20.11
C ILE A 102 -7.72 18.65 19.92
N LEU A 103 -8.12 18.35 18.67
CA LEU A 103 -9.46 17.86 18.35
C LEU A 103 -9.62 16.43 18.88
N PRO A 104 -10.59 16.15 19.78
CA PRO A 104 -10.82 14.80 20.29
C PRO A 104 -11.27 13.83 19.19
N MET A 105 -10.83 12.56 19.26
CA MET A 105 -11.19 11.56 18.24
C MET A 105 -12.68 11.17 18.20
N THR A 106 -13.44 11.64 19.18
CA THR A 106 -14.88 11.39 19.33
C THR A 106 -15.74 12.60 18.98
N GLU A 107 -15.13 13.72 18.59
CA GLU A 107 -15.83 14.99 18.33
C GLU A 107 -15.70 15.36 16.85
N SER A 108 -16.79 15.86 16.26
CA SER A 108 -16.76 16.39 14.90
C SER A 108 -16.20 17.82 14.88
N TYR A 109 -15.30 18.08 13.93
CA TYR A 109 -14.74 19.42 13.68
C TYR A 109 -15.82 20.49 13.38
N GLU A 110 -16.99 20.07 12.89
CA GLU A 110 -18.11 20.96 12.58
C GLU A 110 -18.78 21.49 13.85
N ALA A 111 -18.91 20.63 14.86
CA ALA A 111 -19.59 20.93 16.13
C ALA A 111 -18.73 21.79 17.09
N CYS A 112 -17.43 21.90 16.84
CA CYS A 112 -16.53 22.68 17.68
C CYS A 112 -16.86 24.17 17.64
N THR A 113 -17.15 24.75 18.82
CA THR A 113 -17.37 26.18 19.04
C THR A 113 -16.08 26.95 19.39
N THR A 114 -15.04 26.22 19.77
CA THR A 114 -13.70 26.75 20.05
C THR A 114 -12.71 26.19 19.06
N THR A 115 -11.67 26.96 18.76
CA THR A 115 -10.60 26.52 17.86
C THR A 115 -9.90 25.28 18.42
N LYS A 116 -9.95 24.19 17.66
CA LYS A 116 -9.20 22.96 17.92
C LYS A 116 -8.21 22.69 16.79
N TYR A 117 -7.21 21.87 17.05
CA TYR A 117 -6.17 21.50 16.09
C TYR A 117 -6.13 20.00 15.84
N THR A 118 -5.90 19.60 14.60
CA THR A 118 -5.56 18.21 14.28
C THR A 118 -4.07 17.98 14.56
N ALA A 119 -3.66 16.70 14.66
CA ALA A 119 -2.27 16.37 15.02
C ALA A 119 -1.23 16.84 13.98
N THR A 120 -1.66 17.16 12.76
CA THR A 120 -0.85 17.75 11.68
C THR A 120 -0.85 19.29 11.68
N GLY A 121 -1.55 19.92 12.64
CA GLY A 121 -1.49 21.36 12.91
C GLY A 121 -2.54 22.21 12.20
N PHE A 122 -3.49 21.63 11.46
CA PHE A 122 -4.62 22.37 10.89
C PHE A 122 -5.64 22.68 11.97
N SER A 123 -6.19 23.90 11.97
CA SER A 123 -7.26 24.27 12.88
C SER A 123 -8.62 23.88 12.30
N THR A 124 -9.63 23.79 13.15
CA THR A 124 -11.03 23.58 12.75
C THR A 124 -11.53 24.63 11.76
N GLU A 125 -11.07 25.88 11.88
CA GLU A 125 -11.38 26.97 10.96
C GLU A 125 -10.64 26.84 9.63
N ASP A 126 -9.39 26.38 9.63
CA ASP A 126 -8.68 26.11 8.38
C ASP A 126 -9.42 25.06 7.56
N ILE A 127 -9.85 23.97 8.21
CA ILE A 127 -10.57 22.87 7.58
C ILE A 127 -11.91 23.37 7.02
N LYS A 128 -12.66 24.15 7.80
CA LYS A 128 -13.93 24.77 7.34
C LYS A 128 -13.71 25.74 6.17
N THR A 129 -12.60 26.46 6.15
CA THR A 129 -12.27 27.44 5.09
C THR A 129 -11.82 26.77 3.80
N LEU A 130 -11.08 25.66 3.92
CA LEU A 130 -10.59 24.89 2.77
C LEU A 130 -11.72 24.23 1.97
N GLY A 131 -12.77 23.79 2.67
CA GLY A 131 -13.95 23.19 2.03
C GLY A 131 -13.66 21.85 1.34
N ASP A 132 -14.51 21.51 0.36
CA ASP A 132 -14.53 20.21 -0.30
C ASP A 132 -13.54 20.14 -1.47
N PHE A 133 -12.89 18.97 -1.61
CA PHE A 133 -11.90 18.68 -2.64
C PHE A 133 -10.78 19.72 -2.66
N SER A 134 -10.14 19.89 -1.51
CA SER A 134 -8.90 20.67 -1.37
C SER A 134 -7.77 20.08 -2.22
N ASP A 135 -6.70 20.86 -2.45
CA ASP A 135 -5.48 20.34 -3.06
C ASP A 135 -4.72 19.42 -2.08
N TYR A 136 -5.18 18.17 -1.99
CA TYR A 136 -4.60 17.17 -1.11
C TYR A 136 -3.18 16.76 -1.51
N ALA A 137 -2.78 16.98 -2.77
CA ALA A 137 -1.42 16.70 -3.19
C ALA A 137 -0.44 17.67 -2.52
N THR A 138 -0.75 18.96 -2.56
CA THR A 138 0.02 19.99 -1.84
C THR A 138 -0.07 19.81 -0.32
N LEU A 139 -1.27 19.59 0.23
CA LEU A 139 -1.46 19.43 1.67
C LEU A 139 -0.68 18.21 2.22
N SER A 140 -0.76 17.07 1.53
CA SER A 140 -0.07 15.85 1.95
C SER A 140 1.43 15.86 1.63
N GLY A 141 1.85 16.55 0.57
CA GLY A 141 3.21 16.46 0.01
C GLY A 141 3.41 15.21 -0.87
N VAL A 142 2.33 14.53 -1.26
CA VAL A 142 2.35 13.39 -2.19
C VAL A 142 1.72 13.88 -3.50
N PRO A 143 2.44 13.83 -4.64
CA PRO A 143 1.89 14.31 -5.91
C PRO A 143 0.67 13.48 -6.33
N LEU A 144 -0.22 14.09 -7.12
CA LEU A 144 -1.22 13.34 -7.88
C LEU A 144 -0.52 12.38 -8.85
N PRO A 145 -1.15 11.24 -9.17
CA PRO A 145 -0.60 10.29 -10.10
C PRO A 145 -0.55 10.86 -11.52
N GLU A 146 0.38 10.37 -12.35
CA GLU A 146 0.34 10.63 -13.78
C GLU A 146 -0.87 9.94 -14.42
N ALA A 147 -1.49 10.57 -15.42
CA ALA A 147 -2.58 9.97 -16.17
C ALA A 147 -2.11 8.71 -16.91
N TYR A 148 -2.90 7.64 -16.87
CA TYR A 148 -2.60 6.38 -17.54
C TYR A 148 -3.51 6.19 -18.76
N SER A 149 -3.22 6.93 -19.83
CA SER A 149 -4.06 7.00 -21.02
C SER A 149 -4.21 5.67 -21.77
N GLU A 150 -3.23 4.78 -21.67
CA GLU A 150 -3.26 3.45 -22.30
C GLU A 150 -4.02 2.41 -21.46
N PHE A 151 -4.46 2.76 -20.23
CA PHE A 151 -5.15 1.84 -19.35
C PHE A 151 -6.50 1.42 -19.93
N SER A 152 -6.70 0.10 -20.04
CA SER A 152 -7.99 -0.51 -20.37
C SER A 152 -8.40 -1.43 -19.23
N VAL A 153 -9.53 -1.13 -18.60
CA VAL A 153 -10.02 -1.93 -17.47
C VAL A 153 -10.20 -3.39 -17.89
N ASP A 154 -10.74 -3.66 -19.09
CA ASP A 154 -11.04 -5.02 -19.56
C ASP A 154 -9.79 -5.89 -19.82
N LYS A 155 -8.63 -5.26 -20.02
CA LYS A 155 -7.36 -5.95 -20.26
C LYS A 155 -6.45 -5.95 -19.04
N ALA A 156 -6.63 -5.00 -18.13
CA ALA A 156 -5.74 -4.79 -17.01
C ALA A 156 -5.69 -6.02 -16.10
N VAL A 157 -4.48 -6.36 -15.67
CA VAL A 157 -4.24 -7.35 -14.63
C VAL A 157 -3.42 -6.70 -13.53
N SER A 158 -3.63 -7.10 -12.28
CA SER A 158 -2.86 -6.56 -11.16
C SER A 158 -1.37 -6.88 -11.32
N ARG A 159 -0.49 -5.99 -10.84
CA ARG A 159 0.96 -6.26 -10.85
C ARG A 159 1.28 -7.55 -10.08
N PRO A 160 2.23 -8.39 -10.55
CA PRO A 160 2.43 -9.74 -10.03
C PRO A 160 3.29 -9.73 -8.76
N TYR A 161 2.74 -9.22 -7.67
CA TYR A 161 3.43 -9.13 -6.38
C TYR A 161 3.82 -10.51 -5.83
N ARG A 162 5.08 -10.65 -5.43
CA ARG A 162 5.68 -11.79 -4.72
C ARG A 162 6.40 -11.30 -3.46
N PRO A 163 5.65 -10.89 -2.40
CA PRO A 163 6.23 -10.41 -1.14
C PRO A 163 6.81 -11.56 -0.27
N LEU A 164 7.52 -12.48 -0.90
CA LEU A 164 8.18 -13.65 -0.30
C LEU A 164 9.56 -13.23 0.22
N ARG A 165 9.91 -13.67 1.44
CA ARG A 165 11.16 -13.28 2.09
C ARG A 165 11.78 -14.43 2.85
N TRP A 166 13.09 -14.58 2.70
CA TRP A 166 13.91 -15.60 3.36
C TRP A 166 15.11 -14.98 4.08
N ASN A 167 15.56 -15.60 5.17
CA ASN A 167 16.16 -14.97 6.37
C ASN A 167 15.15 -14.07 7.11
N TYR A 168 13.99 -14.65 7.42
CA TYR A 168 12.84 -13.94 7.96
C TYR A 168 13.10 -13.41 9.37
N HIS A 169 13.32 -12.09 9.47
CA HIS A 169 13.10 -11.33 10.68
C HIS A 169 11.72 -10.66 10.59
N GLN A 170 10.91 -10.81 11.64
CA GLN A 170 9.60 -10.19 11.71
C GLN A 170 9.75 -8.68 11.89
N THR A 171 9.82 -7.98 10.76
CA THR A 171 9.86 -6.53 10.63
C THR A 171 8.62 -6.04 9.90
N MET A 172 8.34 -4.73 9.94
CA MET A 172 7.22 -4.14 9.20
C MET A 172 7.36 -4.24 7.67
N SER A 173 8.60 -4.33 7.16
CA SER A 173 8.88 -4.64 5.75
C SER A 173 8.26 -3.67 4.77
N LEU A 174 8.52 -2.40 5.06
CA LEU A 174 7.94 -1.25 4.40
C LEU A 174 8.83 -0.84 3.23
N THR A 175 8.20 -0.52 2.12
CA THR A 175 8.81 0.20 1.00
C THR A 175 8.07 1.51 0.80
N LYS A 176 8.66 2.47 0.09
CA LYS A 176 7.99 3.72 -0.26
C LYS A 176 6.81 3.39 -1.19
N LEU A 177 5.64 3.98 -0.94
CA LEU A 177 4.52 3.92 -1.88
C LEU A 177 4.91 4.60 -3.19
N GLU A 178 4.60 3.95 -4.30
CA GLU A 178 4.66 4.57 -5.63
C GLU A 178 3.35 5.33 -5.86
N PRO A 179 3.36 6.68 -5.99
CA PRO A 179 2.14 7.46 -6.07
C PRO A 179 1.19 7.02 -7.19
N ASP A 180 1.71 6.71 -8.38
CA ASP A 180 0.94 6.24 -9.54
C ASP A 180 0.19 4.92 -9.33
N TRP A 181 0.58 4.17 -8.31
CA TRP A 181 0.07 2.84 -8.04
C TRP A 181 -0.55 2.73 -6.65
N TRP A 182 -1.15 3.83 -6.16
CA TRP A 182 -1.92 3.78 -4.91
C TRP A 182 -3.17 2.90 -5.04
N LEU A 183 -3.99 3.12 -6.08
CA LEU A 183 -5.20 2.34 -6.34
C LEU A 183 -5.13 1.68 -7.72
N GLU A 184 -5.08 0.35 -7.73
CA GLU A 184 -4.91 -0.43 -8.96
C GLU A 184 -6.24 -1.06 -9.39
N LEU A 185 -6.78 -0.63 -10.53
CA LEU A 185 -7.95 -1.26 -11.14
C LEU A 185 -7.52 -2.40 -12.07
N ASP A 186 -8.35 -3.43 -12.20
CA ASP A 186 -8.12 -4.56 -13.09
C ASP A 186 -9.41 -5.04 -13.75
N LYS A 187 -9.30 -6.01 -14.65
CA LYS A 187 -10.43 -6.60 -15.40
C LYS A 187 -11.56 -7.17 -14.55
N ASN A 188 -11.31 -7.46 -13.27
CA ASN A 188 -12.33 -7.96 -12.37
C ASN A 188 -13.11 -6.83 -11.68
N TYR A 189 -12.78 -5.56 -11.93
CA TYR A 189 -13.35 -4.40 -11.26
C TYR A 189 -14.87 -4.46 -11.10
N LYS A 190 -15.62 -4.65 -12.19
CA LYS A 190 -17.11 -4.69 -12.15
C LYS A 190 -17.61 -5.77 -11.20
N SER A 191 -17.15 -7.01 -11.40
CA SER A 191 -17.53 -8.15 -10.56
C SER A 191 -17.09 -7.97 -9.10
N ARG A 192 -15.98 -7.26 -8.85
CA ARG A 192 -15.49 -7.01 -7.50
C ARG A 192 -16.33 -5.98 -6.78
N ILE A 193 -16.77 -4.92 -7.46
CA ILE A 193 -17.69 -3.94 -6.88
C ILE A 193 -19.03 -4.59 -6.53
N GLU A 194 -19.61 -5.36 -7.45
CA GLU A 194 -20.86 -6.10 -7.20
C GLU A 194 -20.75 -7.02 -5.98
N GLN A 195 -19.69 -7.84 -5.91
CA GLN A 195 -19.43 -8.71 -4.75
C GLN A 195 -19.34 -7.92 -3.43
N ARG A 196 -18.74 -6.73 -3.45
CA ARG A 196 -18.59 -5.89 -2.24
C ARG A 196 -19.94 -5.31 -1.81
N GLN A 197 -20.77 -4.90 -2.75
CA GLN A 197 -22.14 -4.45 -2.49
C GLN A 197 -22.98 -5.57 -1.89
N ASP A 198 -22.90 -6.79 -2.42
CA ASP A 198 -23.57 -7.97 -1.87
C ASP A 198 -23.11 -8.29 -0.44
N LEU A 199 -21.80 -8.21 -0.19
CA LEU A 199 -21.24 -8.39 1.14
C LEU A 199 -21.77 -7.34 2.12
N TYR A 200 -21.86 -6.08 1.69
CA TYR A 200 -22.42 -5.02 2.52
C TYR A 200 -23.92 -5.22 2.79
N ALA A 201 -24.70 -5.57 1.78
CA ALA A 201 -26.12 -5.88 1.94
C ALA A 201 -26.36 -7.03 2.93
N LYS A 202 -25.50 -8.05 2.90
CA LYS A 202 -25.59 -9.24 3.76
C LYS A 202 -25.06 -9.02 5.17
N HIS A 203 -23.99 -8.26 5.34
CA HIS A 203 -23.22 -8.19 6.60
C HIS A 203 -23.23 -6.81 7.28
N GLY A 204 -23.68 -5.76 6.60
CA GLY A 204 -23.84 -4.41 7.15
C GLY A 204 -22.59 -3.92 7.89
N LYS A 205 -22.75 -3.61 9.18
CA LYS A 205 -21.68 -3.12 10.06
C LYS A 205 -20.47 -4.05 10.21
N ALA A 206 -20.62 -5.33 9.90
CA ALA A 206 -19.48 -6.24 9.93
C ALA A 206 -18.49 -5.99 8.78
N VAL A 207 -18.86 -5.22 7.74
CA VAL A 207 -17.94 -4.85 6.64
C VAL A 207 -17.80 -3.34 6.44
N LEU A 208 -18.80 -2.52 6.77
CA LEU A 208 -18.69 -1.06 6.72
C LEU A 208 -19.33 -0.45 7.96
N ASP A 209 -18.53 0.25 8.76
CA ASP A 209 -19.00 0.97 9.94
C ASP A 209 -18.06 2.15 10.23
N PHE A 210 -18.56 3.11 11.00
CA PHE A 210 -17.82 4.29 11.43
C PHE A 210 -18.35 4.77 12.78
N LEU A 211 -17.45 5.31 13.60
CA LEU A 211 -17.75 5.84 14.93
C LEU A 211 -17.76 7.37 14.91
N PRO A 212 -18.49 8.04 15.83
CA PRO A 212 -18.51 9.49 15.92
C PRO A 212 -17.11 10.10 16.00
N GLY A 213 -16.90 11.26 15.36
CA GLY A 213 -15.61 11.95 15.27
C GLY A 213 -14.75 11.50 14.07
N SER A 214 -15.16 10.47 13.32
CA SER A 214 -14.45 9.99 12.13
C SER A 214 -14.91 10.64 10.81
N GLU A 215 -15.87 11.56 10.86
CA GLU A 215 -16.53 12.16 9.69
C GLU A 215 -15.52 12.85 8.77
N LEU A 216 -14.63 13.66 9.34
CA LEU A 216 -13.57 14.36 8.58
C LEU A 216 -12.64 13.38 7.86
N ALA A 217 -12.20 12.32 8.54
CA ALA A 217 -11.30 11.33 7.98
C ALA A 217 -11.96 10.50 6.87
N CYS A 218 -13.24 10.16 7.03
CA CYS A 218 -14.02 9.45 6.01
C CYS A 218 -14.20 10.31 4.75
N LYS A 219 -14.57 11.58 4.93
CA LYS A 219 -14.75 12.56 3.84
C LYS A 219 -13.43 12.82 3.12
N GLU A 220 -12.37 13.13 3.88
CA GLU A 220 -11.03 13.38 3.33
C GLU A 220 -10.51 12.18 2.53
N LEU A 221 -10.65 10.95 3.04
CA LEU A 221 -10.26 9.75 2.30
C LEU A 221 -11.05 9.63 0.99
N MET A 222 -12.37 9.81 1.02
CA MET A 222 -13.21 9.75 -0.17
C MET A 222 -12.74 10.76 -1.23
N GLU A 223 -12.53 12.01 -0.85
CA GLU A 223 -12.10 13.06 -1.76
C GLU A 223 -10.73 12.77 -2.36
N MET A 224 -9.77 12.33 -1.55
CA MET A 224 -8.43 11.96 -2.02
C MET A 224 -8.46 10.79 -3.00
N VAL A 225 -9.31 9.79 -2.76
CA VAL A 225 -9.49 8.65 -3.66
C VAL A 225 -10.14 9.08 -4.98
N ILE A 226 -11.19 9.90 -4.94
CA ILE A 226 -11.83 10.43 -6.14
C ILE A 226 -10.85 11.25 -6.97
N GLN A 227 -10.07 12.15 -6.35
CA GLN A 227 -9.03 12.91 -7.05
C GLN A 227 -7.98 12.00 -7.69
N PHE A 228 -7.57 10.92 -7.00
CA PHE A 228 -6.67 9.92 -7.58
C PHE A 228 -7.29 9.25 -8.81
N LEU A 229 -8.54 8.79 -8.74
CA LEU A 229 -9.21 8.12 -9.85
C LEU A 229 -9.38 9.05 -11.06
N CYS A 230 -9.82 10.28 -10.84
CA CYS A 230 -9.95 11.29 -11.90
C CYS A 230 -8.61 11.66 -12.53
N ALA A 231 -7.50 11.67 -11.77
CA ALA A 231 -6.17 11.96 -12.29
C ALA A 231 -5.57 10.76 -13.05
N ARG A 232 -5.61 9.56 -12.45
CA ARG A 232 -4.96 8.36 -12.99
C ARG A 232 -5.74 7.76 -14.15
N TYR A 233 -7.06 7.75 -14.08
CA TYR A 233 -7.96 7.06 -15.00
C TYR A 233 -9.00 8.05 -15.58
N ALA A 234 -8.52 9.20 -16.08
CA ALA A 234 -9.33 10.35 -16.47
C ALA A 234 -10.39 10.08 -17.56
N HIS A 235 -10.23 9.03 -18.37
CA HIS A 235 -11.21 8.60 -19.38
C HIS A 235 -12.33 7.72 -18.81
N TYR A 236 -12.24 7.30 -17.55
CA TYR A 236 -13.24 6.49 -16.86
C TYR A 236 -13.93 7.20 -15.70
N PHE A 237 -13.26 8.19 -15.10
CA PHE A 237 -13.76 8.88 -13.93
C PHE A 237 -13.66 10.38 -14.09
N SER A 238 -14.73 11.08 -13.70
CA SER A 238 -14.76 12.53 -13.68
C SER A 238 -15.58 13.04 -12.50
N LEU A 239 -15.26 14.24 -12.07
CA LEU A 239 -16.02 14.98 -11.07
C LEU A 239 -16.68 16.17 -11.76
N SER A 240 -17.94 16.47 -11.46
CA SER A 240 -18.62 17.66 -11.98
C SER A 240 -17.92 18.95 -11.54
N GLU A 241 -18.09 20.03 -12.29
CA GLU A 241 -17.44 21.33 -12.01
C GLU A 241 -17.78 21.86 -10.60
N ASP A 242 -19.01 21.63 -10.15
CA ASP A 242 -19.49 21.98 -8.80
C ASP A 242 -19.05 20.98 -7.72
N LYS A 243 -18.25 19.97 -8.08
CA LYS A 243 -17.70 18.91 -7.21
C LYS A 243 -18.76 18.05 -6.51
N ARG A 244 -20.02 18.11 -6.94
CA ARG A 244 -21.13 17.38 -6.30
C ARG A 244 -21.30 15.95 -6.82
N PHE A 245 -21.10 15.75 -8.11
CA PHE A 245 -21.38 14.48 -8.76
C PHE A 245 -20.11 13.80 -9.22
N PHE A 246 -19.90 12.57 -8.75
CA PHE A 246 -18.84 11.70 -9.21
C PHE A 246 -19.38 10.74 -10.28
N HIS A 247 -18.71 10.70 -11.41
CA HIS A 247 -19.09 9.89 -12.57
C HIS A 247 -18.10 8.73 -12.72
N ASN A 248 -18.64 7.54 -12.92
CA ASN A 248 -17.88 6.31 -13.15
C ASN A 248 -18.39 5.63 -14.42
N GLU A 249 -17.68 5.85 -15.52
CA GLU A 249 -18.05 5.35 -16.84
C GLU A 249 -17.85 3.82 -16.97
N ILE A 250 -17.03 3.21 -16.10
CA ILE A 250 -16.86 1.75 -16.12
C ILE A 250 -18.15 1.07 -15.68
N LEU A 251 -18.81 1.60 -14.65
CA LEU A 251 -20.09 1.09 -14.12
C LEU A 251 -21.32 1.78 -14.74
N GLY A 252 -21.15 2.93 -15.40
CA GLY A 252 -22.26 3.76 -15.87
C GLY A 252 -23.02 4.43 -14.73
N THR A 253 -22.35 4.72 -13.61
CA THR A 253 -22.97 5.27 -12.40
C THR A 253 -22.63 6.74 -12.19
N LYS A 254 -23.53 7.43 -11.46
CA LYS A 254 -23.38 8.81 -11.03
C LYS A 254 -23.76 8.92 -9.56
N ASP A 255 -22.80 9.24 -8.71
CA ASP A 255 -23.01 9.39 -7.27
C ASP A 255 -23.16 10.86 -6.87
N ASP A 256 -24.22 11.20 -6.13
CA ASP A 256 -24.39 12.51 -5.48
C ASP A 256 -23.69 12.50 -4.11
N LEU A 257 -22.49 13.08 -4.07
CA LEU A 257 -21.58 13.04 -2.95
C LEU A 257 -22.10 13.75 -1.70
N LEU A 258 -23.07 14.65 -1.84
CA LEU A 258 -23.69 15.34 -0.69
C LEU A 258 -24.78 14.48 -0.03
N SER A 259 -25.36 13.55 -0.77
CA SER A 259 -26.46 12.70 -0.29
C SER A 259 -26.01 11.35 0.25
N LYS A 260 -24.77 10.96 -0.06
CA LYS A 260 -24.25 9.60 0.17
C LYS A 260 -23.10 9.62 1.17
N PRO A 261 -23.10 8.76 2.20
CA PRO A 261 -22.00 8.72 3.16
C PRO A 261 -20.66 8.43 2.47
N PRO A 262 -19.55 9.08 2.86
CA PRO A 262 -18.29 8.98 2.13
C PRO A 262 -17.77 7.54 1.93
N LEU A 263 -17.90 6.69 2.96
CA LEU A 263 -17.47 5.30 2.86
C LEU A 263 -18.36 4.45 1.94
N VAL A 264 -19.63 4.81 1.75
CA VAL A 264 -20.51 4.11 0.80
C VAL A 264 -20.13 4.47 -0.63
N VAL A 265 -19.75 5.72 -0.90
CA VAL A 265 -19.18 6.12 -2.20
C VAL A 265 -17.93 5.29 -2.53
N LEU A 266 -17.03 5.10 -1.55
CA LEU A 266 -15.86 4.24 -1.74
C LEU A 266 -16.21 2.76 -1.93
N MET A 267 -17.17 2.23 -1.18
CA MET A 267 -17.67 0.85 -1.32
C MET A 267 -18.12 0.59 -2.76
N ASP A 268 -18.84 1.53 -3.35
CA ASP A 268 -19.48 1.39 -4.67
C ASP A 268 -18.55 1.65 -5.85
N ASN A 269 -17.34 2.19 -5.61
CA ASN A 269 -16.45 2.62 -6.70
C ASN A 269 -15.03 2.07 -6.60
N VAL A 270 -14.61 1.50 -5.46
CA VAL A 270 -13.21 1.14 -5.23
C VAL A 270 -13.10 -0.30 -4.74
N PRO A 271 -12.33 -1.17 -5.40
CA PRO A 271 -12.22 -2.59 -5.06
C PRO A 271 -11.28 -2.85 -3.87
N GLU A 272 -10.84 -1.81 -3.16
CA GLU A 272 -9.92 -1.90 -2.03
C GLU A 272 -10.62 -1.73 -0.69
N ASP A 273 -10.07 -2.37 0.32
CA ASP A 273 -10.48 -2.20 1.70
C ASP A 273 -9.74 -1.03 2.36
N PHE A 274 -10.39 -0.34 3.28
CA PHE A 274 -9.85 0.80 4.01
C PHE A 274 -10.13 0.67 5.50
N ALA A 275 -9.11 0.73 6.34
CA ALA A 275 -9.21 0.87 7.78
C ALA A 275 -8.68 2.25 8.19
N ILE A 276 -9.51 3.03 8.89
CA ILE A 276 -9.21 4.40 9.30
C ILE A 276 -8.94 4.43 10.79
N MET A 277 -7.70 4.77 11.13
CA MET A 277 -7.19 4.82 12.49
C MET A 277 -7.11 6.29 12.95
N LEU A 278 -7.79 6.65 14.04
CA LEU A 278 -7.66 7.97 14.66
C LEU A 278 -6.80 7.92 15.91
N ARG A 279 -6.09 9.02 16.15
CA ARG A 279 -5.29 9.23 17.35
C ARG A 279 -6.19 9.63 18.51
N ASP A 280 -6.14 8.89 19.61
CA ASP A 280 -6.73 9.29 20.88
C ASP A 280 -6.03 10.54 21.41
N ASP A 281 -6.81 11.56 21.76
CA ASP A 281 -6.32 12.86 22.22
C ASP A 281 -5.59 12.77 23.56
N LYS A 282 -5.99 11.82 24.42
CA LYS A 282 -5.46 11.67 25.79
C LYS A 282 -4.15 10.89 25.85
N THR A 283 -4.07 9.81 25.09
CA THR A 283 -2.95 8.85 25.16
C THR A 283 -2.02 8.90 23.94
N GLY A 284 -2.48 9.44 22.81
CA GLY A 284 -1.75 9.45 21.54
C GLY A 284 -1.70 8.10 20.80
N TYR A 285 -2.38 7.07 21.32
CA TYR A 285 -2.53 5.79 20.64
C TYR A 285 -3.57 5.84 19.53
N TYR A 286 -3.50 4.88 18.60
CA TYR A 286 -4.40 4.83 17.46
C TYR A 286 -5.44 3.74 17.62
N PHE A 287 -6.69 4.09 17.30
CA PHE A 287 -7.87 3.22 17.37
C PHE A 287 -8.55 3.11 16.01
N LEU A 288 -9.06 1.93 15.67
CA LEU A 288 -9.87 1.75 14.46
C LEU A 288 -11.22 2.41 14.67
N ARG A 289 -11.51 3.47 13.90
CA ARG A 289 -12.72 4.28 14.10
C ARG A 289 -13.66 4.26 12.92
N ALA A 290 -13.20 3.87 11.74
CA ALA A 290 -14.05 3.70 10.57
C ALA A 290 -13.39 2.76 9.57
N GLY A 291 -14.17 2.18 8.66
CA GLY A 291 -13.59 1.41 7.58
C GLY A 291 -14.59 0.70 6.68
N ILE A 292 -14.03 0.11 5.62
CA ILE A 292 -14.67 -0.76 4.65
C ILE A 292 -13.77 -1.98 4.49
N ILE A 293 -14.19 -3.14 4.99
CA ILE A 293 -13.42 -4.38 4.98
C ILE A 293 -14.27 -5.49 4.35
N CYS A 294 -14.13 -5.69 3.06
CA CYS A 294 -14.82 -6.73 2.30
C CYS A 294 -13.91 -7.92 1.96
N SER A 295 -12.64 -7.90 2.39
CA SER A 295 -11.65 -8.91 2.06
C SER A 295 -10.90 -9.43 3.28
N ALA A 296 -11.60 -9.70 4.38
CA ALA A 296 -11.01 -10.30 5.59
C ALA A 296 -11.14 -11.83 5.64
N LEU A 297 -10.10 -12.50 6.14
CA LEU A 297 -10.10 -13.95 6.41
C LEU A 297 -9.90 -14.21 7.91
N GLY A 298 -10.83 -14.95 8.52
CA GLY A 298 -10.83 -15.27 9.95
C GLY A 298 -11.25 -14.13 10.87
N TRP A 299 -11.67 -12.98 10.34
CA TRP A 299 -12.15 -11.82 11.11
C TRP A 299 -13.09 -10.94 10.26
N ASN A 300 -13.72 -9.94 10.88
CA ASN A 300 -14.52 -8.92 10.20
C ASN A 300 -14.36 -7.55 10.88
N LEU A 301 -14.80 -6.47 10.22
CA LEU A 301 -14.65 -5.11 10.76
C LEU A 301 -15.33 -4.96 12.13
N GLY A 302 -16.52 -5.55 12.30
CA GLY A 302 -17.32 -5.41 13.51
C GLY A 302 -16.58 -5.84 14.78
N ILE A 303 -15.81 -6.93 14.74
CA ILE A 303 -15.05 -7.40 15.92
C ILE A 303 -13.74 -6.62 16.15
N LYS A 304 -13.34 -5.76 15.22
CA LYS A 304 -12.13 -4.92 15.32
C LYS A 304 -12.43 -3.44 15.56
N MET A 305 -13.68 -3.02 15.33
CA MET A 305 -14.09 -1.63 15.47
C MET A 305 -13.88 -1.14 16.91
N GLY A 306 -13.30 0.05 17.06
CA GLY A 306 -13.00 0.66 18.35
C GLY A 306 -11.78 0.09 19.08
N LEU A 307 -11.13 -0.96 18.56
CA LEU A 307 -9.92 -1.51 19.16
C LEU A 307 -8.69 -0.66 18.89
N GLN A 308 -7.75 -0.66 19.83
CA GLN A 308 -6.42 -0.10 19.67
C GLN A 308 -5.60 -0.94 18.69
N LEU A 309 -4.62 -0.32 18.03
CA LEU A 309 -3.74 -0.98 17.08
C LEU A 309 -3.15 -2.31 17.60
N HIS A 310 -2.68 -2.37 18.84
CA HIS A 310 -2.10 -3.60 19.38
C HIS A 310 -3.14 -4.70 19.66
N GLU A 311 -4.37 -4.34 20.02
CA GLU A 311 -5.47 -5.28 20.28
C GLU A 311 -5.96 -5.92 18.98
N ILE A 312 -6.02 -5.14 17.90
CA ILE A 312 -6.31 -5.64 16.55
C ILE A 312 -5.34 -6.77 16.19
N HIS A 313 -4.05 -6.57 16.51
CA HIS A 313 -2.94 -7.46 16.18
C HIS A 313 -2.65 -8.54 17.24
N SER A 314 -3.44 -8.64 18.32
CA SER A 314 -3.26 -9.64 19.39
C SER A 314 -3.06 -11.09 18.88
N PRO A 315 -3.76 -11.57 17.83
CA PRO A 315 -3.57 -12.93 17.32
C PRO A 315 -2.26 -13.17 16.56
N ILE A 316 -1.49 -12.13 16.22
CA ILE A 316 -0.29 -12.25 15.37
C ILE A 316 0.91 -12.68 16.23
N PRO A 317 1.56 -13.82 15.91
CA PRO A 317 2.71 -14.30 16.67
C PRO A 317 3.83 -13.27 16.74
N ASP A 318 4.48 -13.17 17.90
CA ASP A 318 5.55 -12.23 18.24
C ASP A 318 5.19 -10.73 18.11
N TYR A 319 3.94 -10.34 17.82
CA TYR A 319 3.60 -8.93 17.61
C TYR A 319 3.90 -8.09 18.85
N LYS A 320 3.42 -8.54 20.02
CA LYS A 320 3.59 -7.83 21.29
C LYS A 320 5.07 -7.67 21.63
N GLU A 321 5.86 -8.72 21.48
CA GLU A 321 7.25 -8.76 21.91
C GLU A 321 8.21 -8.07 20.93
N LYS A 322 7.91 -8.11 19.61
CA LYS A 322 8.85 -7.66 18.57
C LYS A 322 8.38 -6.44 17.76
N MET A 323 7.08 -6.18 17.69
CA MET A 323 6.53 -5.18 16.76
C MET A 323 5.81 -4.02 17.46
N GLN A 324 5.05 -4.28 18.53
CA GLN A 324 4.13 -3.29 19.13
C GLN A 324 4.79 -1.93 19.38
N PHE A 325 5.90 -1.90 20.13
CA PHE A 325 6.60 -0.65 20.43
C PHE A 325 7.04 0.10 19.16
N SER A 326 7.58 -0.62 18.17
CA SER A 326 8.00 0.00 16.91
C SER A 326 6.83 0.53 16.09
N MET A 327 5.69 -0.17 16.14
CA MET A 327 4.48 0.17 15.42
C MET A 327 3.81 1.41 16.02
N ASP A 328 3.63 1.46 17.35
CA ASP A 328 3.04 2.60 18.05
C ASP A 328 3.89 3.87 17.85
N ARG A 329 5.22 3.73 17.94
CA ARG A 329 6.16 4.83 17.65
C ARG A 329 6.11 5.26 16.18
N PHE A 330 5.92 4.32 15.26
CA PHE A 330 5.79 4.64 13.84
C PHE A 330 4.50 5.42 13.57
N PHE A 331 3.36 4.95 14.08
CA PHE A 331 2.05 5.60 13.93
C PHE A 331 2.01 7.00 14.55
N SER A 332 2.68 7.23 15.68
CA SER A 332 2.73 8.57 16.31
C SER A 332 3.57 9.59 15.53
N LYS A 333 4.50 9.17 14.67
CA LYS A 333 5.45 10.05 13.97
C LYS A 333 5.39 10.02 12.45
N MET A 334 4.62 9.10 11.87
CA MET A 334 4.52 8.95 10.42
C MET A 334 4.13 10.28 9.77
N PRO A 335 4.88 10.79 8.78
CA PRO A 335 4.53 12.02 8.09
C PRO A 335 3.50 11.78 6.99
N THR A 336 2.91 12.85 6.45
CA THR A 336 1.93 12.79 5.36
C THR A 336 2.56 12.53 3.99
N ASP A 337 3.83 12.93 3.81
CA ASP A 337 4.55 12.97 2.53
C ASP A 337 5.31 11.68 2.20
N LYS A 338 5.34 10.71 3.13
CA LYS A 338 6.03 9.42 2.96
C LYS A 338 5.09 8.25 3.24
N PRO A 339 4.02 8.09 2.45
CA PRO A 339 3.24 6.87 2.48
C PRO A 339 4.11 5.68 2.10
N ILE A 340 3.69 4.51 2.58
CA ILE A 340 4.46 3.27 2.47
C ILE A 340 3.56 2.16 1.93
N GLN A 341 4.17 1.14 1.35
CA GLN A 341 3.51 -0.03 0.82
C GLN A 341 4.23 -1.32 1.24
N ARG A 342 3.48 -2.42 1.32
CA ARG A 342 3.98 -3.76 1.63
C ARG A 342 2.99 -4.82 1.16
N GLY A 343 3.41 -6.08 1.17
CA GLY A 343 2.52 -7.22 0.94
C GLY A 343 2.46 -8.16 2.15
N SER A 344 1.27 -8.67 2.45
CA SER A 344 1.09 -9.95 3.13
C SER A 344 0.72 -11.02 2.11
N TRP A 345 0.93 -12.29 2.44
CA TRP A 345 0.59 -13.38 1.53
C TRP A 345 0.16 -14.65 2.27
N GLY A 346 -0.63 -15.47 1.61
CA GLY A 346 -1.03 -16.81 1.99
C GLY A 346 -1.27 -17.69 0.76
N LEU A 347 -1.60 -18.96 0.98
CA LEU A 347 -2.05 -19.87 -0.07
C LEU A 347 -3.46 -20.34 0.28
N GLU A 348 -4.34 -20.34 -0.72
CA GLU A 348 -5.76 -20.65 -0.55
C GLU A 348 -6.27 -21.58 -1.65
N VAL A 349 -7.30 -22.34 -1.32
CA VAL A 349 -8.15 -23.00 -2.33
C VAL A 349 -9.15 -21.97 -2.85
N GLY A 350 -9.17 -21.79 -4.18
CA GLY A 350 -9.98 -20.79 -4.84
C GLY A 350 -9.53 -19.34 -4.54
N GLN A 351 -10.47 -18.41 -4.63
CA GLN A 351 -10.22 -16.98 -4.42
C GLN A 351 -11.13 -16.40 -3.32
N PRO A 352 -11.07 -16.93 -2.08
CA PRO A 352 -11.94 -16.46 -1.00
C PRO A 352 -11.64 -14.99 -0.68
N LEU A 353 -12.59 -14.12 -0.97
CA LEU A 353 -12.46 -12.69 -0.69
C LEU A 353 -12.71 -12.42 0.80
N TYR A 354 -13.92 -12.79 1.26
CA TYR A 354 -14.42 -12.58 2.61
C TYR A 354 -14.76 -13.92 3.25
N MET A 355 -14.16 -14.21 4.40
CA MET A 355 -14.35 -15.46 5.14
C MET A 355 -14.30 -15.14 6.64
N PRO A 356 -15.39 -14.61 7.24
CA PRO A 356 -15.44 -14.34 8.67
C PRO A 356 -15.32 -15.65 9.47
N ALA A 357 -15.07 -15.55 10.77
CA ALA A 357 -14.98 -16.73 11.64
C ALA A 357 -16.25 -17.60 11.55
N GLY A 358 -16.08 -18.90 11.30
CA GLY A 358 -17.20 -19.84 11.12
C GLY A 358 -17.78 -19.92 9.71
N ASP A 359 -17.20 -19.22 8.73
CA ASP A 359 -17.56 -19.38 7.33
C ASP A 359 -17.29 -20.83 6.84
N PRO A 360 -18.20 -21.47 6.08
CA PRO A 360 -18.00 -22.84 5.62
C PRO A 360 -16.71 -23.07 4.81
N HIS A 361 -16.20 -22.04 4.13
CA HIS A 361 -14.92 -22.14 3.40
C HIS A 361 -13.74 -22.40 4.33
N GLU A 362 -13.82 -22.00 5.60
CA GLU A 362 -12.78 -22.25 6.61
C GLU A 362 -12.54 -23.76 6.81
N LEU A 363 -13.55 -24.61 6.60
CA LEU A 363 -13.42 -26.07 6.69
C LEU A 363 -12.41 -26.63 5.69
N GLN A 364 -12.20 -25.96 4.56
CA GLN A 364 -11.18 -26.35 3.57
C GLN A 364 -9.75 -26.20 4.12
N ARG A 365 -9.56 -25.41 5.18
CA ARG A 365 -8.26 -25.25 5.84
C ARG A 365 -7.95 -26.30 6.90
N LEU A 366 -8.94 -27.12 7.27
CA LEU A 366 -8.80 -28.09 8.37
C LEU A 366 -8.30 -29.46 7.90
N SER A 367 -8.22 -29.71 6.59
CA SER A 367 -7.78 -30.99 6.04
C SER A 367 -7.10 -30.81 4.68
N GLN A 368 -6.22 -31.74 4.33
CA GLN A 368 -5.66 -31.84 2.99
C GLN A 368 -6.57 -32.75 2.15
N ASN A 369 -7.37 -32.14 1.26
CA ASN A 369 -8.27 -32.88 0.37
C ASN A 369 -7.44 -33.68 -0.66
N PRO A 370 -7.53 -35.03 -0.73
CA PRO A 370 -6.78 -35.83 -1.70
C PRO A 370 -7.14 -35.56 -3.17
N SER A 371 -8.31 -34.99 -3.42
CA SER A 371 -8.79 -34.64 -4.78
C SER A 371 -8.48 -33.19 -5.18
N LEU A 372 -7.81 -32.42 -4.32
CA LEU A 372 -7.42 -31.03 -4.62
C LEU A 372 -6.49 -31.00 -5.84
N LYS A 373 -6.78 -30.12 -6.81
CA LYS A 373 -5.91 -29.92 -7.97
C LYS A 373 -5.05 -28.68 -7.76
N LEU A 374 -3.84 -28.73 -8.32
CA LEU A 374 -2.93 -27.57 -8.32
C LEU A 374 -3.56 -26.33 -8.97
N THR A 375 -4.43 -26.51 -9.97
CA THR A 375 -5.16 -25.43 -10.65
C THR A 375 -6.20 -24.73 -9.77
N ASP A 376 -6.57 -25.34 -8.65
CA ASP A 376 -7.52 -24.77 -7.69
C ASP A 376 -6.80 -24.01 -6.57
N CYS A 377 -5.46 -24.02 -6.55
CA CYS A 377 -4.63 -23.35 -5.56
C CYS A 377 -4.17 -21.97 -6.05
N TYR A 378 -4.31 -20.97 -5.19
CA TYR A 378 -3.94 -19.60 -5.47
C TYR A 378 -3.04 -19.06 -4.37
N MET A 379 -2.04 -18.27 -4.74
CA MET A 379 -1.42 -17.35 -3.80
C MET A 379 -2.30 -16.12 -3.68
N ARG A 380 -2.73 -15.86 -2.45
CA ARG A 380 -3.37 -14.61 -2.08
C ARG A 380 -2.31 -13.63 -1.61
N VAL A 381 -2.29 -12.44 -2.17
CA VAL A 381 -1.50 -11.31 -1.67
C VAL A 381 -2.47 -10.22 -1.23
N ASP A 382 -2.37 -9.82 0.04
CA ASP A 382 -2.99 -8.57 0.48
C ASP A 382 -1.93 -7.49 0.27
N TRP A 383 -2.06 -6.75 -0.85
CA TRP A 383 -1.19 -5.62 -1.13
C TRP A 383 -1.70 -4.42 -0.34
N GLN A 384 -0.85 -3.88 0.52
CA GLN A 384 -1.21 -2.95 1.58
C GLN A 384 -0.49 -1.63 1.38
N THR A 385 -1.19 -0.52 1.56
CA THR A 385 -0.56 0.77 1.78
C THR A 385 -0.98 1.38 3.10
N LEU A 386 -0.11 2.22 3.64
CA LEU A 386 -0.35 2.98 4.85
C LEU A 386 -0.02 4.44 4.54
N ARG A 387 -0.93 5.35 4.88
CA ARG A 387 -0.72 6.79 4.71
C ARG A 387 -1.38 7.60 5.81
N ARG A 388 -0.80 8.75 6.14
CA ARG A 388 -1.47 9.76 6.97
C ARG A 388 -2.21 10.74 6.08
N LEU A 389 -3.47 11.01 6.40
CA LEU A 389 -4.26 12.06 5.77
C LEU A 389 -3.86 13.44 6.34
N PRO A 390 -3.68 14.47 5.50
CA PRO A 390 -3.13 15.75 5.95
C PRO A 390 -4.03 16.55 6.88
N LEU A 391 -5.34 16.60 6.67
CA LEU A 391 -6.26 17.44 7.44
C LEU A 391 -6.68 16.74 8.73
N SER A 392 -7.28 15.56 8.66
CA SER A 392 -7.74 14.79 9.82
C SER A 392 -6.60 14.21 10.67
N ALA A 393 -5.39 14.14 10.11
CA ALA A 393 -4.25 13.41 10.66
C ALA A 393 -4.50 11.90 10.86
N ALA A 394 -5.61 11.35 10.34
CA ALA A 394 -5.93 9.93 10.42
C ALA A 394 -4.87 9.10 9.68
N ILE A 395 -4.65 7.87 10.12
CA ILE A 395 -3.85 6.89 9.38
C ILE A 395 -4.80 5.94 8.67
N VAL A 396 -4.67 5.85 7.36
CA VAL A 396 -5.43 4.93 6.53
C VAL A 396 -4.53 3.76 6.16
N PHE A 397 -4.96 2.57 6.57
CA PHE A 397 -4.45 1.30 6.09
C PHE A 397 -5.39 0.81 4.99
N ASN A 398 -4.95 0.86 3.73
CA ASN A 398 -5.71 0.28 2.62
C ASN A 398 -5.09 -1.03 2.19
N PHE A 399 -5.91 -1.94 1.65
CA PHE A 399 -5.41 -3.14 1.03
C PHE A 399 -6.32 -3.72 -0.04
N LYS A 400 -5.69 -4.37 -1.02
CA LYS A 400 -6.36 -5.11 -2.09
C LYS A 400 -5.96 -6.59 -2.03
N ALA A 401 -6.96 -7.47 -1.99
CA ALA A 401 -6.75 -8.91 -2.10
C ALA A 401 -6.55 -9.31 -3.57
N LEU A 402 -5.35 -9.80 -3.87
CA LEU A 402 -4.92 -10.25 -5.19
C LEU A 402 -4.75 -11.76 -5.18
N PHE A 403 -5.15 -12.42 -6.27
CA PHE A 403 -5.06 -13.87 -6.39
C PHE A 403 -4.27 -14.23 -7.64
N THR A 404 -3.18 -14.98 -7.47
CA THR A 404 -2.39 -15.54 -8.57
C THR A 404 -2.48 -17.07 -8.52
N PRO A 405 -2.90 -17.75 -9.60
CA PRO A 405 -2.77 -19.21 -9.70
C PRO A 405 -1.34 -19.65 -9.39
N VAL A 406 -1.17 -20.66 -8.54
CA VAL A 406 0.19 -21.16 -8.20
C VAL A 406 0.90 -21.78 -9.41
N THR A 407 0.14 -22.18 -10.43
CA THR A 407 0.65 -22.69 -11.71
C THR A 407 1.48 -21.65 -12.47
N GLU A 408 1.28 -20.36 -12.20
CA GLU A 408 2.09 -19.30 -12.80
C GLU A 408 3.52 -19.27 -12.29
N PHE A 409 3.86 -19.95 -11.19
CA PHE A 409 5.20 -19.83 -10.59
C PHE A 409 6.29 -20.57 -11.37
N ARG A 410 5.91 -21.53 -12.21
CA ARG A 410 6.87 -22.35 -12.99
C ARG A 410 7.84 -21.48 -13.79
N ASP A 411 7.34 -20.41 -14.42
CA ASP A 411 8.14 -19.49 -15.25
C ASP A 411 8.58 -18.21 -14.52
N GLU A 412 8.50 -18.18 -13.18
CA GLU A 412 8.93 -17.05 -12.36
C GLU A 412 10.27 -17.34 -11.68
N PRO A 413 11.39 -16.75 -12.15
CA PRO A 413 12.72 -17.12 -11.68
C PRO A 413 12.88 -17.00 -10.16
N GLY A 414 13.24 -18.10 -9.51
CA GLY A 414 13.55 -18.18 -8.09
C GLY A 414 12.33 -18.23 -7.16
N VAL A 415 11.12 -17.95 -7.66
CA VAL A 415 9.88 -17.98 -6.87
C VAL A 415 9.56 -19.39 -6.35
N PRO A 416 9.62 -20.48 -7.16
CA PRO A 416 9.35 -21.84 -6.68
C PRO A 416 10.29 -22.25 -5.53
N ALA A 417 11.59 -22.06 -5.73
CA ALA A 417 12.61 -22.39 -4.73
C ALA A 417 12.45 -21.58 -3.43
N LEU A 418 12.17 -20.27 -3.55
CA LEU A 418 11.96 -19.40 -2.40
C LEU A 418 10.71 -19.78 -1.60
N LEU A 419 9.58 -20.01 -2.28
CA LEU A 419 8.35 -20.41 -1.61
C LEU A 419 8.49 -21.80 -0.96
N ALA A 420 9.07 -22.77 -1.65
CA ALA A 420 9.34 -24.09 -1.09
C ALA A 420 10.24 -24.02 0.16
N LYS A 421 11.25 -23.16 0.14
CA LYS A 421 12.13 -22.90 1.30
C LYS A 421 11.35 -22.33 2.47
N ILE A 422 10.46 -21.36 2.23
CA ILE A 422 9.63 -20.76 3.29
C ILE A 422 8.67 -21.79 3.88
N LEU A 423 8.01 -22.61 3.07
CA LEU A 423 7.06 -23.62 3.53
C LEU A 423 7.75 -24.68 4.42
N LYS A 424 8.95 -25.12 4.04
CA LYS A 424 9.68 -26.16 4.79
C LYS A 424 10.36 -25.64 6.05
N ASP A 425 10.99 -24.48 5.97
CA ASP A 425 11.95 -24.02 6.97
C ASP A 425 11.49 -22.75 7.71
N GLY A 426 10.32 -22.21 7.36
CA GLY A 426 9.73 -21.05 8.01
C GLY A 426 9.51 -21.28 9.51
N LYS A 427 9.57 -20.21 10.32
CA LYS A 427 9.31 -20.32 11.76
C LYS A 427 7.90 -20.91 11.97
N ARG A 428 7.83 -22.07 12.64
CA ARG A 428 6.61 -22.85 12.84
C ARG A 428 5.39 -22.03 13.25
N SER A 429 5.50 -21.19 14.28
CA SER A 429 4.38 -20.36 14.76
C SER A 429 3.82 -19.40 13.70
N LEU A 430 4.66 -18.92 12.77
CA LEU A 430 4.23 -18.06 11.68
C LEU A 430 3.59 -18.86 10.54
N MET A 431 4.09 -20.06 10.27
CA MET A 431 3.50 -20.95 9.27
C MET A 431 2.14 -21.48 9.74
N GLU A 432 2.00 -21.81 11.02
CA GLU A 432 0.72 -22.15 11.66
C GLU A 432 -0.27 -20.97 11.57
N TYR A 433 0.17 -19.74 11.84
CA TYR A 433 -0.67 -18.55 11.69
C TYR A 433 -1.06 -18.27 10.22
N LYS A 434 -0.14 -18.45 9.27
CA LYS A 434 -0.43 -18.33 7.83
C LYS A 434 -1.38 -19.41 7.31
N ASN A 435 -1.43 -20.56 7.99
CA ASN A 435 -2.33 -21.67 7.74
C ASN A 435 -2.27 -22.20 6.29
N THR A 436 -1.06 -22.38 5.73
CA THR A 436 -0.85 -22.87 4.36
C THR A 436 -0.95 -24.39 4.23
N TRP A 437 -0.93 -25.13 5.34
CA TRP A 437 -0.82 -26.58 5.39
C TRP A 437 -1.84 -27.31 4.50
N HIS A 438 -3.07 -26.82 4.45
CA HIS A 438 -4.19 -27.42 3.72
C HIS A 438 -3.97 -27.57 2.19
N VAL A 439 -3.02 -26.84 1.60
CA VAL A 439 -2.64 -26.98 0.17
C VAL A 439 -1.24 -27.55 -0.06
N GLU A 440 -0.44 -27.72 0.99
CA GLU A 440 0.99 -28.03 0.84
C GLU A 440 1.25 -29.38 0.18
N HIS A 441 0.38 -30.38 0.36
CA HIS A 441 0.52 -31.71 -0.25
C HIS A 441 0.47 -31.71 -1.78
N VAL A 442 -0.13 -30.68 -2.40
CA VAL A 442 -0.17 -30.53 -3.87
C VAL A 442 0.75 -29.43 -4.36
N VAL A 443 0.92 -28.35 -3.58
CA VAL A 443 1.73 -27.20 -3.99
C VAL A 443 3.22 -27.48 -3.81
N LEU A 444 3.65 -27.96 -2.63
CA LEU A 444 5.08 -28.08 -2.30
C LEU A 444 5.84 -29.01 -3.25
N PRO A 445 5.35 -30.22 -3.60
CA PRO A 445 6.06 -31.10 -4.54
C PRO A 445 6.26 -30.44 -5.91
N LYS A 446 5.29 -29.63 -6.36
CA LYS A 446 5.39 -28.93 -7.64
C LYS A 446 6.34 -27.76 -7.62
N LEU A 447 6.43 -27.03 -6.50
CA LEU A 447 7.44 -26.00 -6.34
C LEU A 447 8.86 -26.57 -6.36
N GLU A 448 9.08 -27.74 -5.77
CA GLU A 448 10.37 -28.42 -5.80
C GLU A 448 10.74 -28.89 -7.21
N GLU A 449 9.80 -29.53 -7.91
CA GLU A 449 9.95 -29.93 -9.33
C GLU A 449 10.33 -28.72 -10.21
N TRP A 450 9.62 -27.59 -10.07
CA TRP A 450 9.90 -26.40 -10.86
C TRP A 450 11.20 -25.69 -10.44
N ALA A 451 11.60 -25.76 -9.17
CA ALA A 451 12.89 -25.25 -8.74
C ALA A 451 14.05 -26.01 -9.40
N GLU A 452 13.96 -27.34 -9.46
CA GLU A 452 14.93 -28.19 -10.16
C GLU A 452 14.92 -27.96 -11.67
N GLU A 453 13.74 -27.78 -12.26
CA GLU A 453 13.57 -27.40 -13.67
C GLU A 453 14.29 -26.09 -14.00
N GLN A 454 14.07 -25.04 -13.20
CA GLN A 454 14.72 -23.73 -13.40
C GLN A 454 16.25 -23.82 -13.32
N VAL A 455 16.79 -24.68 -12.45
CA VAL A 455 18.24 -24.91 -12.36
C VAL A 455 18.76 -25.71 -13.57
N ARG A 456 18.02 -26.73 -14.00
CA ARG A 456 18.36 -27.56 -15.17
C ARG A 456 18.39 -26.74 -16.46
N GLU A 457 17.45 -25.82 -16.62
CA GLU A 457 17.33 -24.94 -17.79
C GLU A 457 18.27 -23.72 -17.73
N GLY A 458 18.99 -23.52 -16.61
CA GLY A 458 19.90 -22.40 -16.43
C GLY A 458 19.20 -21.05 -16.18
N VAL A 459 17.92 -21.07 -15.82
CA VAL A 459 17.18 -19.88 -15.35
C VAL A 459 17.73 -19.40 -14.01
N ILE A 460 18.11 -20.34 -13.14
CA ILE A 460 18.73 -20.12 -11.83
C ILE A 460 20.09 -20.83 -11.79
N GLU A 461 21.09 -20.17 -11.19
CA GLU A 461 22.44 -20.73 -11.03
C GLU A 461 22.43 -21.95 -10.10
N ARG A 462 23.21 -23.00 -10.40
CA ARG A 462 23.22 -24.26 -9.64
C ARG A 462 23.64 -24.10 -8.18
N ASP A 463 24.49 -23.13 -7.90
CA ASP A 463 25.02 -22.80 -6.57
C ASP A 463 24.27 -21.64 -5.89
N TRP A 464 23.19 -21.15 -6.49
CA TRP A 464 22.37 -20.09 -5.92
C TRP A 464 21.83 -20.50 -4.54
N GLN A 465 22.17 -19.70 -3.53
CA GLN A 465 21.63 -19.85 -2.20
C GLN A 465 20.28 -19.15 -2.12
N VAL A 466 19.21 -19.89 -1.82
CA VAL A 466 17.87 -19.35 -1.71
C VAL A 466 17.85 -18.19 -0.70
N SER A 467 17.47 -17.01 -1.17
CA SER A 467 17.33 -15.80 -0.39
C SER A 467 16.09 -15.02 -0.84
N THR A 468 15.77 -13.93 -0.14
CA THR A 468 14.84 -12.93 -0.68
C THR A 468 15.34 -12.50 -2.07
N LEU A 469 14.44 -12.41 -3.05
CA LEU A 469 14.78 -12.02 -4.42
C LEU A 469 15.29 -10.57 -4.46
N ASP A 470 16.27 -10.31 -5.33
CA ASP A 470 16.87 -8.97 -5.47
C ASP A 470 15.85 -7.91 -5.88
N ASP A 471 14.87 -8.28 -6.70
CA ASP A 471 13.81 -7.40 -7.20
C ASP A 471 12.58 -7.38 -6.27
N SER A 472 12.65 -7.98 -5.06
CA SER A 472 11.53 -8.06 -4.12
C SER A 472 10.80 -6.70 -3.97
N PRO A 473 9.47 -6.66 -4.08
CA PRO A 473 8.52 -7.79 -4.05
C PRO A 473 8.29 -8.46 -5.41
N TRP A 474 9.17 -8.25 -6.40
CA TRP A 474 9.04 -8.82 -7.73
C TRP A 474 10.01 -9.98 -7.97
N PHE A 475 9.89 -10.58 -9.16
CA PHE A 475 10.84 -11.51 -9.73
C PHE A 475 11.45 -10.93 -11.01
N LYS A 476 12.61 -11.45 -11.40
CA LYS A 476 13.30 -10.99 -12.61
C LYS A 476 12.40 -11.17 -13.84
N GLY A 477 12.19 -10.10 -14.59
CA GLY A 477 11.39 -10.11 -15.82
C GLY A 477 9.87 -9.96 -15.62
N TRP A 478 9.41 -9.63 -14.41
CA TRP A 478 7.99 -9.48 -14.09
C TRP A 478 7.25 -8.50 -15.00
N GLU A 479 7.84 -7.35 -15.35
CA GLU A 479 7.20 -6.33 -16.21
C GLU A 479 6.85 -6.89 -17.58
N GLY A 480 7.76 -7.68 -18.16
CA GLY A 480 7.54 -8.31 -19.46
C GLY A 480 6.40 -9.33 -19.40
N LYS A 481 6.33 -10.16 -18.35
CA LYS A 481 5.22 -11.11 -18.14
C LYS A 481 3.90 -10.35 -17.97
N TRP A 482 3.89 -9.33 -17.12
CA TRP A 482 2.72 -8.51 -16.83
C TRP A 482 2.18 -7.76 -18.06
N ARG A 483 3.06 -7.21 -18.91
CA ARG A 483 2.67 -6.57 -20.18
C ARG A 483 2.06 -7.58 -21.17
N ARG A 484 2.69 -8.75 -21.35
CA ARG A 484 2.15 -9.81 -22.23
C ARG A 484 0.77 -10.29 -21.79
N GLN A 485 0.53 -10.43 -20.48
CA GLN A 485 -0.77 -10.83 -19.93
C GLN A 485 -1.90 -9.82 -20.23
N GLN A 486 -1.54 -8.58 -20.56
CA GLN A 486 -2.48 -7.51 -20.95
C GLN A 486 -2.58 -7.33 -22.47
N GLY A 487 -1.86 -8.15 -23.25
CA GLY A 487 -1.88 -8.13 -24.71
C GLY A 487 -0.90 -7.14 -25.36
N PHE A 488 0.17 -6.76 -24.67
CA PHE A 488 1.28 -5.94 -25.20
C PHE A 488 2.52 -6.75 -25.58
#